data_AF-A0A7J7I402-F1
#
_entry.id   AF-A0A7J7I402-F1
#
_cell.length_a   1.000
_cell.length_b   1.000
_cell.length_c   1.000
_cell.angle_alpha   90.00
_cell.angle_beta   90.00
_cell.angle_gamma   90.00
#
_symmetry.space_group_name_H-M   'P 1'
#
loop_
_entity.id
_entity.type
_entity.pdbx_description
1 polymer ?
#
loop_
_entity_poly.entity_id
_entity_poly.type
_entity_poly.pdbx_seq_one_letter_code
_entity_poly.pdbx_strand_id
1 'polypeptide(L)' 'MVNSSSERVSLAFFYNPKSDLPIEPAKELITDDRPALYKAMTFDEYRLYIRTRGPQGKSQVESLKSPR' A
#
# COMPACT_ATOMS: atom_id res chain seq x y z
N MET A 1 -21.97 -0.26 -2.66
CA MET A 1 -23.40 0.00 -2.88
C MET A 1 -24.14 -0.32 -1.59
N VAL A 2 -25.00 0.59 -1.15
CA VAL A 2 -25.96 0.38 -0.06
C VAL A 2 -27.37 0.47 -0.65
N ASN A 3 -28.36 -0.17 -0.05
CA ASN A 3 -29.75 -0.10 -0.51
C ASN A 3 -30.70 0.06 0.69
N SER A 4 -31.92 0.55 0.44
CA SER A 4 -32.94 0.79 1.47
C SER A 4 -33.80 -0.43 1.81
N SER A 5 -33.64 -1.52 1.07
CA SER A 5 -34.52 -2.69 1.11
C SER A 5 -33.98 -3.83 1.95
N SER A 6 -32.66 -3.93 2.13
CA SER A 6 -32.01 -5.03 2.85
C SER A 6 -30.67 -4.62 3.46
N GLU A 7 -30.37 -5.16 4.63
CA GLU A 7 -29.04 -5.05 5.23
C GLU A 7 -27.97 -5.80 4.43
N ARG A 8 -26.73 -5.31 4.50
CA ARG A 8 -25.55 -6.00 3.95
C ARG A 8 -24.56 -6.25 5.07
N VAL A 9 -24.31 -7.52 5.35
CA VAL A 9 -23.27 -7.94 6.30
C VAL A 9 -22.07 -8.46 5.52
N SER A 10 -20.87 -8.03 5.91
CA SER A 10 -19.62 -8.58 5.38
C SER A 10 -18.57 -8.65 6.48
N LEU A 11 -17.81 -9.73 6.50
CA LEU A 11 -16.64 -9.90 7.35
C LEU A 11 -15.39 -9.84 6.48
N ALA A 12 -14.45 -8.97 6.82
CA ALA A 12 -13.21 -8.80 6.08
C ALA A 12 -12.01 -8.96 7.02
N PHE A 13 -11.02 -9.72 6.58
CA PHE A 13 -9.74 -9.90 7.26
C PHE A 13 -8.63 -9.28 6.42
N PHE A 14 -7.78 -8.47 7.05
CA PHE A 14 -6.65 -7.82 6.39
C PHE A 14 -5.35 -8.34 6.98
N TYR A 15 -4.65 -9.17 6.19
CA TYR A 15 -3.34 -9.72 6.55
C TYR A 15 -2.25 -8.78 6.04
N ASN A 16 -1.74 -7.95 6.93
CA ASN A 16 -0.72 -6.96 6.60
C ASN A 16 0.66 -7.41 7.07
N PRO A 17 1.75 -6.88 6.49
CA PRO A 17 3.09 -7.05 7.03
C PRO A 17 3.18 -6.59 8.49
N LYS A 18 4.11 -7.19 9.24
CA LYS A 18 4.49 -6.71 10.58
C LYS A 18 5.10 -5.31 10.44
N SER A 19 4.77 -4.44 11.40
CA SER A 19 5.10 -3.01 11.41
C SER A 19 6.56 -2.65 11.05
N ASP A 20 7.51 -3.35 11.65
CA ASP A 20 8.95 -3.11 11.52
C ASP A 20 9.59 -3.84 10.32
N LEU A 21 8.81 -4.62 9.56
CA LEU A 21 9.34 -5.28 8.37
C LEU A 21 9.53 -4.28 7.23
N PRO A 22 10.71 -4.30 6.59
CA PRO A 22 10.90 -3.60 5.33
C PRO A 22 9.96 -4.14 4.26
N ILE A 23 9.32 -3.22 3.54
CA ILE A 23 8.63 -3.46 2.29
C ILE A 23 9.43 -2.79 1.17
N GLU A 24 9.70 -3.54 0.11
CA GLU A 24 10.41 -3.10 -1.08
C GLU A 24 9.96 -3.94 -2.29
N PRO A 25 10.22 -3.51 -3.54
CA PRO A 25 9.97 -4.36 -4.70
C PRO A 25 10.71 -5.70 -4.55
N ALA A 26 10.02 -6.81 -4.87
CA ALA A 26 10.60 -8.14 -4.79
C ALA A 26 11.84 -8.25 -5.69
N LYS A 27 12.97 -8.65 -5.12
CA LYS A 27 14.29 -8.62 -5.79
C LYS A 27 14.33 -9.50 -7.03
N GLU A 28 13.60 -10.59 -7.00
CA GLU A 28 13.48 -11.57 -8.09
C GLU A 28 12.72 -11.00 -9.30
N LEU A 29 11.99 -9.89 -9.14
CA LEU A 29 11.24 -9.23 -10.20
C LEU A 29 11.96 -8.00 -10.76
N ILE A 30 13.05 -7.56 -10.13
CA ILE A 30 13.85 -6.43 -10.61
C ILE A 30 14.80 -6.93 -11.69
N THR A 31 14.76 -6.29 -12.84
CA THR A 31 15.62 -6.56 -14.00
C THR A 31 16.06 -5.23 -14.64
N ASP A 32 17.03 -5.27 -15.57
CA ASP A 32 17.51 -4.04 -16.23
C ASP A 32 16.39 -3.32 -17.02
N ASP A 33 15.45 -4.07 -17.60
CA ASP A 33 14.26 -3.55 -18.27
C ASP A 33 13.12 -3.18 -17.30
N ARG A 34 13.18 -3.64 -16.05
CA ARG A 34 12.18 -3.37 -14.99
C ARG A 34 12.88 -2.98 -13.69
N PRO A 35 13.46 -1.77 -13.62
CA PRO A 35 14.16 -1.31 -12.44
C PRO A 35 13.22 -1.09 -11.25
N ALA A 36 13.78 -1.07 -10.04
CA ALA A 36 13.04 -0.80 -8.82
C ALA A 36 12.43 0.62 -8.84
N LEU A 37 11.09 0.69 -8.86
CA LEU A 37 10.37 1.98 -8.90
C LEU A 37 10.17 2.62 -7.53
N TYR A 38 10.36 1.87 -6.45
CA TYR A 38 10.08 2.30 -5.08
C TYR A 38 11.24 1.95 -4.17
N LYS A 39 11.53 2.83 -3.21
CA LYS A 39 12.55 2.60 -2.18
C LYS A 39 12.00 1.72 -1.06
N ALA A 40 12.90 1.02 -0.37
CA ALA A 40 12.59 0.31 0.85
C ALA A 40 12.10 1.28 1.94
N MET A 41 11.09 0.85 2.71
CA MET A 41 10.62 1.51 3.93
C MET A 41 9.96 0.47 4.84
N THR A 42 9.72 0.79 6.09
CA THR A 42 8.91 -0.06 6.99
C THR A 42 7.43 0.03 6.66
N PHE A 43 6.66 -1.00 7.02
CA PHE A 43 5.20 -0.95 6.88
C PHE A 43 4.56 0.14 7.77
N ASP A 44 5.20 0.48 8.90
CA ASP A 44 4.77 1.61 9.74
C ASP A 44 4.90 2.96 9.04
N GLU A 45 6.03 3.23 8.40
CA GLU A 45 6.23 4.45 7.61
C GLU A 45 5.20 4.53 6.47
N TYR A 46 4.96 3.41 5.78
CA TYR A 46 3.94 3.34 4.73
C TYR A 46 2.54 3.63 5.25
N ARG A 47 2.07 2.95 6.31
CA ARG A 47 0.68 3.13 6.80
C ARG A 47 0.45 4.45 7.54
N LEU A 48 1.50 5.20 7.89
CA LEU A 48 1.36 6.51 8.54
C LEU A 48 0.63 7.52 7.65
N TYR A 49 0.79 7.43 6.33
CA TYR A 49 0.12 8.32 5.39
C TYR A 49 -1.40 8.26 5.52
N ILE A 50 -2.01 7.06 5.42
CA ILE A 50 -3.47 6.94 5.51
C ILE A 50 -4.00 7.37 6.88
N ARG A 51 -3.21 7.19 7.95
CA ARG A 51 -3.57 7.66 9.30
C ARG A 51 -3.57 9.18 9.44
N THR A 52 -2.74 9.89 8.68
CA THR A 52 -2.56 11.35 8.79
C THR A 52 -3.25 12.13 7.68
N ARG A 53 -3.51 11.50 6.52
CA ARG A 53 -4.06 12.13 5.30
C ARG A 53 -5.37 11.52 4.82
N GLY A 54 -5.80 10.40 5.43
CA GLY A 54 -6.97 9.64 4.99
C GLY A 54 -6.73 8.84 3.70
N PRO A 55 -7.74 8.08 3.24
CA PRO A 55 -7.66 7.33 2.00
C PRO A 55 -7.72 8.28 0.79
N GLN A 56 -6.66 8.29 -0.02
CA GLN A 56 -6.56 9.14 -1.22
C GLN A 56 -6.24 8.34 -2.49
N GLY A 57 -6.77 7.12 -2.57
CA GLY A 57 -6.53 6.22 -3.70
C GLY A 57 -5.04 5.92 -3.87
N LYS A 58 -4.49 6.18 -5.06
CA LYS A 58 -3.08 5.88 -5.39
C LYS A 58 -2.12 7.05 -5.11
N SER A 59 -2.60 8.21 -4.65
CA SER A 59 -1.74 9.40 -4.50
C SER A 59 -0.51 9.13 -3.65
N GLN A 60 -0.66 8.38 -2.56
CA GLN A 60 0.46 7.96 -1.72
C GLN A 60 1.48 7.16 -2.53
N VAL A 61 1.07 6.04 -3.12
CA VAL A 61 1.97 5.13 -3.84
C VAL A 61 2.66 5.87 -4.97
N GLU A 62 1.94 6.72 -5.71
CA GLU A 62 2.53 7.54 -6.78
C GLU A 62 3.58 8.52 -6.26
N SER A 63 3.37 9.13 -5.08
CA SER A 63 4.33 10.05 -4.45
C SER A 63 5.62 9.37 -3.97
N LEU A 64 5.62 8.04 -3.82
CA LEU A 64 6.76 7.25 -3.34
C LEU A 64 7.69 6.78 -4.47
N LYS A 65 7.36 7.06 -5.74
CA LYS A 65 8.20 6.66 -6.88
C LYS A 65 9.59 7.29 -6.78
N SER A 66 10.62 6.48 -6.98
CA SER A 66 12.00 6.96 -7.06
C SER A 66 12.16 7.97 -8.21
N PRO A 67 13.01 9.01 -8.06
CA PRO A 67 13.44 9.81 -9.19
C PRO A 67 14.01 8.90 -10.28
N ARG A 68 13.70 9.20 -11.54
CA ARG A 68 14.35 8.55 -12.70
C ARG A 68 15.79 8.99 -12.82
#